data_AF-A0AAW1HT97-F1
#
_entry.id   AF-A0AAW1HT97-F1
#
_cell.length_a   1.000
_cell.length_b   1.000
_cell.length_c   1.000
_cell.angle_alpha   90.00
_cell.angle_beta   90.00
_cell.angle_gamma   90.00
#
_symmetry.space_group_name_H-M   'P 1'
#
loop_
_entity.id
_entity.type
_entity.pdbx_description
1 polymer ?
#
loop_
_entity_poly.entity_id
_entity_poly.type
_entity_poly.pdbx_seq_one_letter_code
_entity_poly.pdbx_strand_id
1 'polypeptide(L)'
;MEESVLDDYIDACELIRETEKEINKIRKAKRQTIVQSMVKGSMQEFPYAPQNFHVEGIEHSVIKNPGQLRMKEKILEERKKKAEELEVKVDEWLNTIPFRMQRIIRMKIFENEPWDTVAAKMGRNATANSVKMEYHRFIKDN
;
A
#
# COMPACT_ATOMS: atom_id res chain seq x y z
N MET A 1 -1.45 4.78 -23.16
CA MET A 1 -1.68 4.81 -21.70
C MET A 1 -2.62 5.97 -21.45
N GLU A 2 -3.81 5.72 -20.90
CA GLU A 2 -4.80 6.78 -20.71
C GLU A 2 -4.43 7.68 -19.52
N GLU A 3 -4.76 8.97 -19.62
CA GLU A 3 -4.55 9.95 -18.53
C GLU A 3 -5.23 9.51 -17.22
N SER A 4 -6.38 8.83 -17.33
CA SER A 4 -7.12 8.21 -16.22
C SER A 4 -6.28 7.24 -15.39
N VAL A 5 -5.36 6.50 -16.00
CA VAL A 5 -4.54 5.49 -15.31
C VAL A 5 -3.52 6.13 -14.38
N LEU A 6 -3.06 7.34 -14.70
CA LEU A 6 -2.13 8.09 -13.85
C LEU A 6 -2.83 8.72 -12.65
N ASP A 7 -4.09 9.11 -12.79
CA ASP A 7 -4.91 9.56 -11.66
C ASP A 7 -5.23 8.37 -10.73
N ASP A 8 -5.63 7.22 -11.32
CA ASP A 8 -5.86 5.97 -10.57
C ASP A 8 -4.62 5.50 -9.80
N TYR A 9 -3.41 5.80 -10.29
CA TYR A 9 -2.16 5.49 -9.59
C TYR A 9 -2.02 6.24 -8.27
N ILE A 10 -2.37 7.53 -8.24
CA ILE A 10 -2.31 8.34 -7.01
C ILE A 10 -3.25 7.74 -5.98
N ASP A 11 -4.48 7.46 -6.39
CA ASP A 11 -5.50 6.84 -5.54
C ASP A 11 -5.06 5.44 -5.09
N ALA A 12 -4.40 4.66 -5.95
CA ALA A 12 -3.87 3.35 -5.59
C ALA A 12 -2.77 3.45 -4.52
N CYS A 13 -1.82 4.39 -4.64
CA CYS A 13 -0.79 4.62 -3.63
C CYS A 13 -1.40 5.04 -2.28
N GLU A 14 -2.44 5.88 -2.29
CA GLU A 14 -3.17 6.25 -1.08
C GLU A 14 -3.92 5.05 -0.48
N LEU A 15 -4.61 4.27 -1.32
CA LEU A 15 -5.33 3.08 -0.91
C LEU A 15 -4.41 2.03 -0.29
N ILE A 16 -3.20 1.84 -0.82
CA ILE A 16 -2.18 0.97 -0.22
C ILE A 16 -1.84 1.45 1.18
N ARG A 17 -1.54 2.74 1.36
CA ARG A 17 -1.22 3.31 2.68
C ARG A 17 -2.37 3.16 3.68
N GLU A 18 -3.61 3.34 3.25
CA GLU A 18 -4.79 3.17 4.09
C GLU A 18 -5.02 1.70 4.48
N THR A 19 -4.96 0.80 3.50
CA THR A 19 -5.14 -0.65 3.72
C THR A 19 -4.04 -1.23 4.61
N GLU A 20 -2.78 -0.79 4.48
CA GLU A 20 -1.70 -1.18 5.38
C GLU A 20 -1.94 -0.73 6.82
N LYS A 21 -2.41 0.51 7.01
CA LYS A 21 -2.78 1.01 8.34
C LYS A 21 -3.90 0.18 8.94
N GLU A 22 -4.91 -0.20 8.16
CA GLU A 22 -6.03 -1.01 8.63
C GLU A 22 -5.59 -2.45 8.97
N ILE A 23 -4.81 -3.09 8.11
CA ILE A 23 -4.22 -4.41 8.38
C ILE A 23 -3.36 -4.36 9.65
N ASN A 24 -2.54 -3.32 9.84
CA ASN A 24 -1.73 -3.17 11.04
C ASN A 24 -2.59 -2.99 12.30
N LYS A 25 -3.69 -2.24 12.24
CA LYS A 25 -4.66 -2.14 13.35
C LYS A 25 -5.26 -3.50 13.69
N ILE A 26 -5.66 -4.28 12.69
CA ILE A 26 -6.20 -5.63 12.87
C ILE A 26 -5.14 -6.55 13.51
N ARG A 27 -3.90 -6.51 13.02
CA ARG A 27 -2.78 -7.31 13.56
C ARG A 27 -2.44 -6.92 15.00
N LYS A 28 -2.45 -5.62 15.33
CA LYS A 28 -2.25 -5.13 16.71
C LYS A 28 -3.38 -5.56 17.64
N ALA A 29 -4.64 -5.44 17.21
CA ALA A 29 -5.79 -5.87 17.98
C ALA A 29 -5.72 -7.38 18.28
N LYS A 30 -5.39 -8.21 17.27
CA LYS A 30 -5.16 -9.65 17.47
C LYS A 30 -4.11 -9.94 18.53
N ARG A 31 -2.96 -9.25 18.50
CA ARG A 31 -1.90 -9.44 19.50
C ARG A 31 -2.34 -9.08 20.91
N GLN A 32 -3.13 -8.02 21.08
CA GLN A 32 -3.67 -7.62 22.37
C GLN A 32 -4.74 -8.58 22.91
N THR A 33 -5.42 -9.31 22.03
CA THR A 33 -6.42 -10.32 22.44
C THR A 33 -5.80 -11.66 22.86
N ILE A 34 -4.53 -11.90 22.52
CA ILE A 34 -3.85 -13.13 22.91
C ILE A 34 -3.47 -13.02 24.39
N VAL A 35 -4.15 -13.80 25.22
CA VAL A 35 -3.82 -13.98 26.62
C VAL A 35 -2.72 -15.03 26.70
N GLN A 36 -1.60 -14.65 27.29
CA GLN A 36 -0.48 -15.54 27.56
C GLN A 36 -0.53 -15.96 29.03
N SER A 37 -0.43 -17.25 29.30
CA SER A 37 -0.36 -17.79 30.65
C SER A 37 0.73 -18.86 30.73
N MET A 38 1.37 -18.94 31.87
CA MET A 38 2.36 -19.96 32.16
C MET A 38 1.74 -20.97 33.11
N VAL A 39 1.67 -22.22 32.68
CA VAL A 39 1.11 -23.32 33.47
C VAL A 39 2.24 -24.27 33.85
N LYS A 40 2.28 -24.70 35.12
CA LYS A 40 3.24 -25.71 35.58
C LYS A 40 2.70 -27.09 35.25
N GLY A 41 3.51 -27.93 34.63
CA GLY A 41 3.22 -29.33 34.38
C GLY A 41 4.47 -30.19 34.57
N SER A 42 4.40 -31.44 34.14
CA SER A 42 5.54 -32.36 34.09
C SER A 42 5.91 -32.66 32.65
N MET A 43 7.17 -33.02 32.41
CA MET A 43 7.58 -33.60 31.12
C MET A 43 6.71 -34.81 30.76
N GLN A 44 6.55 -35.10 29.47
CA GLN A 44 5.72 -36.22 29.01
C GLN A 44 6.36 -37.59 29.28
N GLU A 45 7.69 -37.65 29.33
CA GLU A 45 8.46 -38.88 29.56
C GLU A 45 9.07 -38.95 30.96
N PHE A 46 9.24 -40.18 31.46
CA PHE A 46 9.91 -40.47 32.73
C PHE A 46 11.33 -39.84 32.71
N PRO A 47 11.76 -39.09 33.74
CA PRO A 47 11.28 -39.11 35.13
C PRO A 47 10.23 -38.04 35.49
N TYR A 48 9.44 -37.52 34.54
CA TYR A 48 8.36 -36.54 34.79
C TYR A 48 8.83 -35.27 35.53
N ALA A 49 10.01 -34.75 35.17
CA ALA A 49 10.55 -33.55 35.79
C ALA A 49 9.60 -32.34 35.61
N PRO A 50 9.55 -31.41 36.58
CA PRO A 50 8.70 -30.24 36.49
C PRO A 50 9.12 -29.35 35.31
N GLN A 51 8.14 -28.96 34.48
CA GLN A 51 8.32 -28.12 33.31
C GLN A 51 7.24 -27.03 33.27
N ASN A 52 7.64 -25.82 32.87
CA ASN A 52 6.70 -24.75 32.60
C ASN A 52 6.26 -24.82 31.13
N PHE A 53 4.96 -24.80 30.90
CA PHE A 53 4.36 -24.74 29.57
C PHE A 53 3.81 -23.34 29.33
N HIS A 54 4.21 -22.77 28.20
CA HIS A 54 3.67 -21.51 27.71
C HIS A 54 2.39 -21.80 26.95
N VAL A 55 1.26 -21.28 27.45
CA VAL A 55 -0.04 -21.45 26.83
C VAL A 55 -0.50 -20.09 26.34
N GLU A 56 -0.79 -20.01 25.04
CA GLU A 56 -1.37 -18.83 24.41
C GLU A 56 -2.79 -19.15 23.97
N GLY A 57 -3.72 -18.27 24.30
CA GLY A 57 -5.12 -18.41 23.93
C GLY A 57 -5.73 -17.07 23.57
N ILE A 58 -6.81 -17.10 22.79
CA ILE A 58 -7.65 -15.92 22.55
C ILE A 58 -8.77 -15.97 23.59
N GLU A 59 -8.97 -14.89 24.35
CA GLU A 59 -10.11 -14.84 25.26
C GLU A 59 -11.43 -14.88 24.46
N HIS A 60 -12.27 -15.88 24.74
CA HIS A 60 -13.50 -16.16 24.00
C HIS A 60 -14.52 -15.00 24.04
N SER A 61 -14.34 -14.05 24.96
CA SER A 61 -15.19 -12.87 25.18
C SER A 61 -14.91 -11.70 24.22
N VAL A 62 -13.70 -11.60 23.66
CA VAL A 62 -13.24 -10.40 22.91
C VAL A 62 -13.52 -10.49 21.41
N ILE A 63 -13.63 -11.70 20.85
CA ILE A 63 -13.87 -11.88 19.42
C ILE A 63 -15.31 -12.37 19.19
N LYS A 64 -16.23 -11.45 18.93
CA LYS A 64 -17.62 -11.78 18.56
C LYS A 64 -17.72 -12.78 17.40
N ASN A 65 -16.79 -12.74 16.43
CA ASN A 65 -16.73 -13.68 15.29
C ASN A 65 -15.31 -13.83 14.70
N PRO A 66 -14.50 -14.84 15.08
CA PRO A 66 -13.13 -15.01 14.57
C PRO A 66 -13.05 -15.27 13.07
N GLY A 67 -14.08 -15.88 12.47
CA GLY A 67 -14.17 -16.08 11.02
C GLY A 67 -14.27 -14.77 10.24
N GLN A 68 -15.04 -13.80 10.75
CA GLN A 68 -15.25 -12.50 10.07
C GLN A 68 -13.95 -11.67 10.03
N LEU A 69 -13.13 -11.74 11.07
CA LEU A 69 -11.85 -11.02 11.12
C LEU A 69 -10.84 -11.57 10.10
N ARG A 70 -10.77 -12.89 9.95
CA ARG A 70 -9.91 -13.54 8.94
C ARG A 70 -10.39 -13.22 7.52
N MET A 71 -11.71 -13.23 7.29
CA MET A 71 -12.28 -12.85 5.99
C MET A 71 -11.98 -11.39 5.65
N LYS A 72 -12.16 -10.48 6.61
CA LYS A 72 -11.86 -9.05 6.43
C LYS A 72 -10.39 -8.81 6.08
N GLU A 73 -9.47 -9.47 6.79
CA GLU A 73 -8.04 -9.38 6.49
C GLU A 73 -7.72 -9.87 5.08
N LYS A 74 -8.30 -11.01 4.66
CA LYS A 74 -8.12 -11.54 3.30
C LYS A 74 -8.59 -10.55 2.22
N ILE A 75 -9.75 -9.92 2.41
CA ILE A 75 -10.29 -8.93 1.48
C ILE A 75 -9.37 -7.71 1.38
N LEU A 76 -8.84 -7.23 2.52
CA LEU A 76 -7.91 -6.11 2.54
C LEU A 76 -6.58 -6.45 1.85
N GLU A 77 -6.06 -7.66 2.06
CA GLU A 77 -4.85 -8.15 1.40
C GLU A 77 -5.03 -8.26 -0.12
N GLU A 78 -6.18 -8.80 -0.58
CA GLU A 78 -6.52 -8.87 -2.00
C GLU A 78 -6.68 -7.47 -2.63
N ARG A 79 -7.31 -6.53 -1.92
CA ARG A 79 -7.43 -5.14 -2.36
C ARG A 79 -6.06 -4.47 -2.48
N LYS A 80 -5.20 -4.65 -1.48
CA LYS A 80 -3.83 -4.13 -1.49
C LYS A 80 -3.06 -4.67 -2.69
N LYS A 81 -3.11 -5.98 -2.92
CA LYS A 81 -2.41 -6.63 -4.02
C LYS A 81 -2.81 -6.05 -5.38
N LYS A 82 -4.11 -5.80 -5.61
CA LYS A 82 -4.58 -5.18 -6.85
C LYS A 82 -4.04 -3.76 -7.04
N ALA A 83 -3.93 -2.99 -5.96
CA ALA A 83 -3.37 -1.64 -6.00
C ALA A 83 -1.86 -1.69 -6.27
N GLU A 84 -1.13 -2.61 -5.64
CA GLU A 84 0.32 -2.83 -5.88
C GLU A 84 0.59 -3.27 -7.33
N GLU A 85 -0.27 -4.13 -7.90
CA GLU A 85 -0.16 -4.56 -9.30
C GLU A 85 -0.32 -3.36 -10.27
N LEU A 86 -1.20 -2.41 -9.95
CA LEU A 86 -1.34 -1.17 -10.72
C LEU A 86 -0.12 -0.27 -10.56
N GLU A 87 0.39 -0.11 -9.34
CA GLU A 87 1.59 0.69 -9.03
C GLU A 87 2.79 0.20 -9.84
N VAL A 88 3.07 -1.11 -9.80
CA VAL A 88 4.17 -1.73 -10.57
C VAL A 88 4.00 -1.51 -12.06
N LYS A 89 2.79 -1.67 -12.59
CA LYS A 89 2.53 -1.49 -14.02
C LYS A 89 2.79 -0.05 -14.48
N VAL A 90 2.41 0.94 -13.65
CA VAL A 90 2.65 2.35 -13.95
C VAL A 90 4.13 2.68 -13.81
N ASP A 91 4.82 2.16 -12.79
CA ASP A 91 6.27 2.36 -12.62
C ASP A 91 7.09 1.75 -13.77
N GLU A 92 6.73 0.55 -14.23
CA GLU A 92 7.31 -0.08 -15.42
C GLU A 92 7.11 0.80 -16.65
N TRP A 93 5.90 1.33 -16.84
CA TRP A 93 5.63 2.26 -17.93
C TRP A 93 6.44 3.55 -17.79
N LEU A 94 6.47 4.17 -16.61
CA LEU A 94 7.27 5.39 -16.34
C LEU A 94 8.74 5.20 -16.70
N ASN A 95 9.31 4.02 -16.45
CA ASN A 95 10.69 3.69 -16.79
C ASN A 95 10.95 3.65 -18.32
N THR A 96 9.92 3.45 -19.15
CA THR A 96 10.05 3.50 -20.61
C THR A 96 10.02 4.92 -21.19
N ILE A 97 9.59 5.91 -20.40
CA ILE A 97 9.36 7.28 -20.83
C ILE A 97 10.66 8.09 -20.84
N PRO A 98 10.86 9.03 -21.79
CA PRO A 98 11.98 9.96 -21.75
C PRO A 98 12.02 10.82 -20.46
N PHE A 99 13.22 11.07 -19.92
CA PHE A 99 13.43 11.80 -18.66
C PHE A 99 12.71 13.16 -18.57
N ARG A 100 12.59 13.88 -19.71
CA ARG A 100 11.89 15.17 -19.77
C ARG A 100 10.42 15.02 -19.40
N MET A 101 9.78 13.97 -19.92
CA MET A 101 8.37 13.71 -19.71
C MET A 101 8.11 13.09 -18.34
N GLN A 102 8.99 12.23 -17.85
CA GLN A 102 8.95 11.74 -16.46
C GLN A 102 8.93 12.91 -15.46
N ARG A 103 9.78 13.93 -15.67
CA ARG A 103 9.79 15.14 -14.84
C ARG A 103 8.47 15.92 -14.92
N ILE A 104 7.90 16.07 -16.11
CA ILE A 104 6.62 16.77 -16.31
C ILE A 104 5.49 16.03 -15.59
N ILE A 105 5.40 14.70 -15.77
CA ILE A 105 4.39 13.85 -15.10
C ILE A 105 4.53 13.98 -13.59
N ARG A 106 5.75 13.87 -13.05
CA ARG A 106 5.98 14.01 -11.60
C ARG A 106 5.45 15.33 -11.04
N MET A 107 5.85 16.45 -11.63
CA MET A 107 5.45 17.77 -11.11
C MET A 107 3.96 18.05 -11.35
N LYS A 108 3.44 17.68 -12.52
CA LYS A 108 2.05 18.00 -12.88
C LYS A 108 1.03 17.08 -12.23
N ILE A 109 1.30 15.78 -12.23
CA ILE A 109 0.35 14.75 -11.82
C ILE A 109 0.56 14.42 -10.35
N PHE A 110 1.78 14.01 -9.96
CA PHE A 110 2.04 13.58 -8.58
C PHE A 110 2.12 14.74 -7.58
N GLU A 111 2.70 15.87 -7.98
CA GLU A 111 2.82 17.06 -7.11
C GLU A 111 1.67 18.07 -7.32
N ASN A 112 0.78 17.82 -8.28
CA ASN A 112 -0.34 18.68 -8.67
C ASN A 112 0.04 20.17 -8.89
N GLU A 113 1.21 20.45 -9.45
CA GLU A 113 1.65 21.82 -9.68
C GLU A 113 0.93 22.46 -10.88
N PRO A 114 0.77 23.80 -10.90
CA PRO A 114 0.23 24.49 -12.06
C PRO A 114 1.24 24.48 -13.21
N TRP A 115 0.74 24.49 -14.45
CA TRP A 115 1.57 24.44 -15.66
C TRP A 115 2.62 25.56 -15.72
N ASP A 116 2.34 26.73 -15.15
CA ASP A 116 3.28 27.84 -15.07
C ASP A 116 4.50 27.50 -14.20
N THR A 117 4.28 26.90 -13.02
CA THR A 117 5.36 26.45 -12.13
C THR A 117 6.16 25.31 -12.77
N VAL A 118 5.48 24.36 -13.40
CA VAL A 118 6.13 23.26 -14.12
C VAL A 118 7.02 23.82 -15.23
N ALA A 119 6.51 24.76 -16.04
CA ALA A 119 7.29 25.39 -17.11
C ALA A 119 8.50 26.16 -16.58
N ALA A 120 8.33 26.91 -15.49
CA ALA A 120 9.43 27.61 -14.83
C ALA A 120 10.52 26.64 -14.34
N LYS A 121 10.15 25.51 -13.74
CA LYS A 121 11.08 24.45 -13.29
C LYS A 121 11.74 23.67 -14.45
N MET A 122 11.09 23.60 -15.60
CA MET A 122 11.65 22.96 -16.81
C MET A 122 12.65 23.86 -17.53
N GLY A 123 12.49 25.19 -17.44
CA GLY A 123 13.38 26.18 -18.04
C GLY A 123 13.40 26.13 -19.59
N ARG A 124 14.48 26.64 -20.19
CA ARG A 124 14.72 26.63 -21.66
C ARG A 124 13.66 27.35 -22.50
N ASN A 125 13.18 28.51 -22.03
CA ASN A 125 12.09 29.27 -22.66
C ASN A 125 10.78 28.48 -22.82
N ALA A 126 10.57 27.43 -22.01
CA ALA A 126 9.32 26.70 -21.99
C ALA A 126 8.21 27.58 -21.39
N THR A 127 7.07 27.66 -22.09
CA THR A 127 5.84 28.29 -21.58
C THR A 127 4.88 27.22 -21.07
N ALA A 128 3.97 27.60 -20.17
CA ALA A 128 2.94 26.70 -19.65
C ALA A 128 2.17 25.97 -20.77
N ASN A 129 1.77 26.71 -21.81
CA ASN A 129 1.09 26.14 -22.97
C ASN A 129 1.96 25.16 -23.77
N SER A 130 3.26 25.45 -23.93
CA SER A 130 4.18 24.54 -24.61
C SER A 130 4.32 23.22 -23.86
N VAL A 131 4.50 23.27 -22.54
CA VAL A 131 4.67 22.06 -21.71
C VAL A 131 3.38 21.25 -21.65
N LYS A 132 2.22 21.93 -21.52
CA LYS A 132 0.91 21.29 -21.54
C LYS A 132 0.66 20.54 -22.86
N MET A 133 0.96 21.17 -23.99
CA MET A 133 0.83 20.51 -25.30
C MET A 133 1.81 19.35 -25.47
N GLU A 134 3.05 19.49 -24.98
CA GLU A 134 4.05 18.42 -25.01
C GLU A 134 3.54 17.18 -24.25
N TYR A 135 3.00 17.38 -23.05
CA TYR A 135 2.38 16.32 -22.24
C TYR A 135 1.22 15.65 -22.96
N HIS A 136 0.22 16.41 -23.42
CA HIS A 136 -0.96 15.82 -24.06
C HIS A 136 -0.63 15.08 -25.36
N ARG A 137 0.34 15.56 -26.15
CA ARG A 137 0.81 14.83 -27.34
C ARG A 137 1.45 13.51 -26.95
N PHE A 138 2.32 13.54 -25.94
CA PHE A 138 2.99 12.33 -25.46
C PHE A 138 1.99 11.28 -24.95
N ILE A 139 1.00 11.69 -24.15
CA ILE A 139 -0.04 10.78 -23.63
C ILE A 139 -0.94 10.26 -24.75
N LYS A 140 -1.23 11.07 -25.78
CA LYS A 140 -2.05 10.63 -26.92
C LYS A 140 -1.33 9.63 -27.82
N ASP A 141 -0.02 9.79 -27.99
CA ASP A 141 0.79 8.97 -28.88
C ASP A 141 1.19 7.62 -28.24
N ASN A 142 1.01 7.45 -26.93
CA ASN A 142 1.31 6.23 -26.16
C ASN A 142 0.05 5.58 -25.61
#